data_AF-A0A8H4VX71-F1
#
_entry.id   AF-A0A8H4VX71-F1
#
_cell.length_a   1.000
_cell.length_b   1.000
_cell.length_c   1.000
_cell.angle_alpha   90.00
_cell.angle_beta   90.00
_cell.angle_gamma   90.00
#
_symmetry.space_group_name_H-M   'P 1'
#
loop_
_entity.id
_entity.type
_entity.pdbx_description
1 polymer ?
#
loop_
_entity_poly.entity_id
_entity_poly.type
_entity_poly.pdbx_seq_one_letter_code
_entity_poly.pdbx_strand_id
1 'polypeptide(L)'
;MLSTIFLLPLLLLVSFTGAHTKNPKRGIGFASSVPGDIINANQTNSVISWQYNWATLPPDYLATSNIAYIPMQWGSVGVDSFSSSVKILGSNTILAFNEPDNIDEANMLPEEAASLWMQFLEPLKSQGIRLGGPAVTAAGSGRPWLTSFLSACSNCTIDFLPVHWYGTGFEGFAAYLGDVHNAFPKYPLWVTEYAETSNNDTEVLNFMNQTLTFLDGLDWVERYAWFGFFRPSSPDVHYGMLRDDGGLNALGELYLGAKTVHTENATSAPTTTLNTVNGADNPTQLPATTWAPLNGSAQRASGSCAHLWLLGLTFVSGLFGVASVTW
;
A
#
# COMPACT_ATOMS: atom_id res chain seq x y z
N MET A 1 -49.90 49.61 -24.93
CA MET A 1 -48.91 48.53 -25.11
C MET A 1 -48.38 48.18 -23.73
N LEU A 2 -48.90 47.11 -23.11
CA LEU A 2 -48.38 46.61 -21.82
C LEU A 2 -47.16 45.74 -22.12
N SER A 3 -46.00 46.12 -21.59
CA SER A 3 -44.76 45.34 -21.70
C SER A 3 -44.59 44.53 -20.42
N THR A 4 -44.92 43.24 -20.48
CA THR A 4 -44.68 42.27 -19.41
C THR A 4 -43.20 41.90 -19.39
N ILE A 5 -42.48 42.33 -18.36
CA ILE A 5 -41.09 41.92 -18.12
C ILE A 5 -41.14 40.54 -17.43
N PHE A 6 -40.74 39.50 -18.14
CA PHE A 6 -40.47 38.19 -17.55
C PHE A 6 -39.12 38.23 -16.85
N LEU A 7 -39.12 38.17 -15.51
CA LEU A 7 -37.93 37.84 -14.73
C LEU A 7 -37.67 36.34 -14.87
N LEU A 8 -36.59 35.96 -15.58
CA LEU A 8 -36.05 34.60 -15.47
C LEU A 8 -35.40 34.45 -14.08
N PRO A 9 -35.73 33.40 -13.31
CA PRO A 9 -34.97 33.09 -12.11
C PRO A 9 -33.59 32.58 -12.52
N LEU A 10 -32.54 33.31 -12.13
CA LEU A 10 -31.16 32.85 -12.22
C LEU A 10 -30.99 31.67 -11.25
N LEU A 11 -31.07 30.45 -11.77
CA LEU A 11 -30.72 29.24 -11.00
C LEU A 11 -29.21 29.29 -10.73
N LEU A 12 -28.82 29.67 -9.52
CA LEU A 12 -27.47 29.46 -9.03
C LEU A 12 -27.25 27.94 -8.91
N LEU A 13 -26.56 27.37 -9.90
CA LEU A 13 -25.93 26.06 -9.78
C LEU A 13 -24.82 26.20 -8.75
N VAL A 14 -25.13 25.91 -7.48
CA VAL A 14 -24.12 25.68 -6.46
C VAL A 14 -23.48 24.32 -6.78
N SER A 15 -22.37 24.35 -7.52
CA SER A 15 -21.50 23.19 -7.67
C SER A 15 -20.90 22.85 -6.31
N PHE A 16 -21.51 21.90 -5.60
CA PHE A 16 -20.87 21.26 -4.46
C PHE A 16 -19.70 20.43 -5.00
N THR A 17 -18.48 21.01 -4.99
CA THR A 17 -17.26 20.22 -5.08
C THR A 17 -17.13 19.48 -3.75
N GLY A 18 -17.73 18.31 -3.64
CA GLY A 18 -17.51 17.43 -2.49
C GLY A 18 -16.02 17.15 -2.37
N ALA A 19 -15.46 17.38 -1.18
CA ALA A 19 -14.10 16.96 -0.87
C ALA A 19 -13.96 15.48 -1.23
N HIS A 20 -12.89 15.13 -1.95
CA HIS A 20 -12.67 13.75 -2.35
C HIS A 20 -12.47 12.91 -1.09
N THR A 21 -13.29 11.88 -0.90
CA THR A 21 -13.18 11.03 0.29
C THR A 21 -11.87 10.27 0.23
N LYS A 22 -11.07 10.33 1.31
CA LYS A 22 -9.88 9.49 1.46
C LYS A 22 -10.26 8.02 1.24
N ASN A 23 -9.45 7.27 0.51
CA ASN A 23 -9.64 5.83 0.36
C ASN A 23 -9.07 5.15 1.62
N PRO A 24 -9.89 4.46 2.42
CA PRO A 24 -9.47 3.88 3.70
C PRO A 24 -8.43 2.76 3.55
N LYS A 25 -8.28 2.17 2.35
CA LYS A 25 -7.29 1.13 2.07
C LYS A 25 -5.93 1.70 1.66
N ARG A 26 -5.91 2.86 0.99
CA ARG A 26 -4.71 3.39 0.31
C ARG A 26 -3.80 4.18 1.24
N GLY A 27 -2.55 3.75 1.36
CA GLY A 27 -1.52 4.42 2.16
C GLY A 27 -0.20 4.59 1.42
N ILE A 28 0.80 5.11 2.11
CA ILE A 28 2.16 5.31 1.57
C ILE A 28 3.23 4.93 2.59
N GLY A 29 4.32 4.32 2.11
CA GLY A 29 5.59 4.30 2.81
C GLY A 29 6.39 5.56 2.43
N PHE A 30 6.84 6.35 3.41
CA PHE A 30 7.59 7.57 3.13
C PHE A 30 8.73 7.84 4.13
N ALA A 31 9.96 7.63 3.69
CA ALA A 31 11.18 8.07 4.35
C ALA A 31 12.01 8.87 3.34
N SER A 32 12.12 10.18 3.54
CA SER A 32 12.80 11.07 2.59
C SER A 32 13.73 12.05 3.28
N SER A 33 14.82 12.37 2.59
CA SER A 33 15.72 13.46 2.93
C SER A 33 15.18 14.84 2.54
N VAL A 34 14.07 14.89 1.79
CA VAL A 34 13.32 16.11 1.46
C VAL A 34 11.91 16.04 2.08
N PRO A 35 11.76 16.48 3.34
CA PRO A 35 10.50 16.36 4.09
C PRO A 35 9.27 17.00 3.42
N GLY A 36 9.47 18.05 2.61
CA GLY A 36 8.40 18.83 1.99
C GLY A 36 7.52 18.02 1.02
N ASP A 37 8.06 16.95 0.42
CA ASP A 37 7.34 16.15 -0.59
C ASP A 37 6.06 15.50 -0.02
N ILE A 38 5.96 15.30 1.30
CA ILE A 38 4.75 14.77 1.95
C ILE A 38 3.51 15.64 1.71
N ILE A 39 3.69 16.93 1.43
CA ILE A 39 2.61 17.87 1.14
C ILE A 39 1.78 17.39 -0.06
N ASN A 40 2.41 16.75 -1.05
CA ASN A 40 1.68 16.20 -2.20
C ASN A 40 0.70 15.09 -1.77
N ALA A 41 0.99 14.32 -0.72
CA ALA A 41 0.11 13.25 -0.22
C ALA A 41 -1.03 13.74 0.68
N ASN A 42 -0.90 14.88 1.37
CA ASN A 42 -1.91 15.39 2.30
C ASN A 42 -2.77 16.56 1.75
N GLN A 43 -3.00 16.62 0.45
CA GLN A 43 -3.93 17.60 -0.13
C GLN A 43 -5.39 17.15 -0.08
N THR A 44 -6.33 18.09 -0.21
CA THR A 44 -7.78 17.85 -0.13
C THR A 44 -8.26 16.77 -1.10
N ASN A 45 -7.68 16.72 -2.30
CA ASN A 45 -8.09 15.74 -3.33
C ASN A 45 -7.31 14.43 -3.29
N SER A 46 -6.22 14.35 -2.51
CA SER A 46 -5.46 13.11 -2.36
C SER A 46 -6.30 12.07 -1.64
N VAL A 47 -6.28 10.81 -2.09
CA VAL A 47 -7.00 9.71 -1.45
C VAL A 47 -6.22 9.01 -0.33
N ILE A 48 -4.96 9.38 -0.08
CA ILE A 48 -4.12 8.72 0.92
C ILE A 48 -4.70 8.93 2.32
N SER A 49 -4.91 7.83 3.05
CA SER A 49 -5.54 7.83 4.38
C SER A 49 -4.61 7.42 5.53
N TRP A 50 -3.53 6.70 5.22
CA TRP A 50 -2.54 6.28 6.21
C TRP A 50 -1.13 6.30 5.64
N GLN A 51 -0.14 6.36 6.52
CA GLN A 51 1.29 6.38 6.16
C GLN A 51 2.11 5.60 7.19
N TYR A 52 3.30 5.19 6.80
CA TYR A 52 4.34 4.66 7.68
C TYR A 52 5.73 4.95 7.09
N ASN A 53 6.80 4.66 7.83
CA ASN A 53 8.17 4.89 7.39
C ASN A 53 9.16 3.89 8.00
N TRP A 54 8.70 2.67 8.27
CA TRP A 54 9.52 1.59 8.87
C TRP A 54 10.06 1.89 10.28
N ALA A 55 9.59 2.96 10.93
CA ALA A 55 10.05 3.37 12.24
C ALA A 55 8.98 3.19 13.33
N THR A 56 9.44 3.18 14.57
CA THR A 56 8.56 3.11 15.75
C THR A 56 7.91 4.46 16.06
N LEU A 57 8.53 5.56 15.62
CA LEU A 57 8.05 6.93 15.76
C LEU A 57 8.22 7.69 14.43
N PRO A 58 7.27 8.55 14.07
CA PRO A 58 7.40 9.42 12.92
C PRO A 58 8.42 10.54 13.21
N PRO A 59 9.22 10.95 12.21
CA PRO A 59 9.85 12.27 12.22
C PRO A 59 8.78 13.37 12.17
N ASP A 60 9.15 14.59 12.58
CA ASP A 60 8.22 15.72 12.71
C ASP A 60 7.35 15.95 11.48
N TYR A 61 7.93 15.88 10.28
CA TYR A 61 7.20 16.12 9.03
C TYR A 61 6.09 15.10 8.76
N LEU A 62 6.20 13.87 9.27
CA LEU A 62 5.14 12.87 9.22
C LEU A 62 4.15 13.06 10.38
N ALA A 63 4.65 13.40 11.57
CA ALA A 63 3.81 13.65 12.74
C ALA A 63 2.83 14.82 12.50
N THR A 64 3.24 15.81 11.73
CA THR A 64 2.43 16.99 11.37
C THR A 64 1.80 16.91 9.99
N SER A 65 1.91 15.77 9.29
CA SER A 65 1.34 15.64 7.94
C SER A 65 -0.18 15.49 7.92
N ASN A 66 -0.86 15.36 9.06
CA ASN A 66 -2.29 15.06 9.18
C ASN A 66 -2.76 13.77 8.46
N ILE A 67 -1.84 12.90 8.05
CA ILE A 67 -2.14 11.54 7.59
C ILE A 67 -1.91 10.59 8.77
N ALA A 68 -2.82 9.63 8.98
CA ALA A 68 -2.71 8.69 10.09
C ALA A 68 -1.42 7.87 9.99
N TYR A 69 -0.57 7.93 11.01
CA TYR A 69 0.70 7.23 11.04
C TYR A 69 0.58 5.86 11.71
N ILE A 70 1.13 4.83 11.08
CA ILE A 70 1.17 3.45 11.60
C ILE A 70 2.61 3.13 12.01
N PRO A 71 2.91 2.98 13.30
CA PRO A 71 4.26 2.64 13.75
C PRO A 71 4.60 1.19 13.41
N MET A 72 5.87 0.95 13.11
CA MET A 72 6.42 -0.37 12.82
C MET A 72 7.55 -0.69 13.80
N GLN A 73 7.52 -1.90 14.37
CA GLN A 73 8.71 -2.50 14.96
C GLN A 73 9.42 -3.31 13.88
N TRP A 74 10.43 -2.70 13.24
CA TRP A 74 11.06 -3.26 12.04
C TRP A 74 11.79 -4.60 12.28
N GLY A 75 12.44 -4.78 13.42
CA GLY A 75 13.17 -6.02 13.75
C GLY A 75 13.24 -6.26 15.25
N SER A 76 14.20 -7.05 15.73
CA SER A 76 14.35 -7.33 17.17
C SER A 76 14.91 -6.15 17.97
N VAL A 77 15.68 -5.27 17.34
CA VAL A 77 16.37 -4.16 18.02
C VAL A 77 15.35 -3.17 18.62
N GLY A 78 15.45 -2.93 19.93
CA GLY A 78 14.64 -1.94 20.66
C GLY A 78 13.17 -2.32 20.86
N VAL A 79 12.79 -3.58 20.60
CA VAL A 79 11.40 -4.07 20.70
C VAL A 79 10.78 -3.89 22.09
N ASP A 80 11.60 -3.90 23.15
CA ASP A 80 11.18 -3.66 24.53
C ASP A 80 10.62 -2.24 24.75
N SER A 81 11.09 -1.28 23.96
CA SER A 81 10.63 0.11 24.00
C SER A 81 9.39 0.38 23.14
N PHE A 82 9.02 -0.53 22.23
CA PHE A 82 8.00 -0.29 21.22
C PHE A 82 6.63 0.06 21.82
N SER A 83 6.25 -0.59 22.91
CA SER A 83 5.00 -0.30 23.62
C SER A 83 4.89 1.15 24.10
N SER A 84 6.02 1.78 24.45
CA SER A 84 6.06 3.19 24.81
C SER A 84 5.82 4.08 23.59
N SER A 85 6.41 3.76 22.44
CA SER A 85 6.18 4.48 21.18
C SER A 85 4.71 4.40 20.75
N VAL A 86 4.10 3.22 20.80
CA VAL A 86 2.68 3.02 20.49
C VAL A 86 1.79 3.89 21.39
N LYS A 87 2.10 3.95 22.69
CA LYS A 87 1.38 4.79 23.65
C LYS A 87 1.57 6.28 23.39
N ILE A 88 2.78 6.74 23.09
CA ILE A 88 3.07 8.15 22.75
C ILE A 88 2.25 8.60 21.54
N LEU A 89 2.14 7.73 20.54
CA LEU A 89 1.37 8.02 19.33
C LEU A 89 -0.14 7.92 19.52
N GLY A 90 -0.60 7.26 20.59
CA GLY A 90 -2.00 6.87 20.71
C GLY A 90 -2.45 5.98 19.55
N SER A 91 -1.53 5.20 18.96
CA SER A 91 -1.85 4.37 17.80
C SER A 91 -2.81 3.26 18.19
N ASN A 92 -3.76 2.94 17.30
CA ASN A 92 -4.69 1.82 17.46
C ASN A 92 -4.27 0.59 16.65
N THR A 93 -3.21 0.69 15.84
CA THR A 93 -2.74 -0.36 14.94
C THR A 93 -1.22 -0.31 14.81
N ILE A 94 -0.56 -1.46 14.72
CA ILE A 94 0.89 -1.55 14.55
C ILE A 94 1.26 -2.49 13.40
N LEU A 95 2.47 -2.32 12.87
CA LEU A 95 3.15 -3.28 12.01
C LEU A 95 4.32 -3.91 12.77
N ALA A 96 4.57 -5.19 12.53
CA ALA A 96 5.67 -5.92 13.14
C ALA A 96 6.57 -6.54 12.07
N PHE A 97 7.85 -6.64 12.41
CA PHE A 97 8.97 -7.29 11.74
C PHE A 97 8.94 -7.23 10.20
N ASN A 98 9.80 -6.38 9.63
CA ASN A 98 9.95 -6.18 8.20
C ASN A 98 10.86 -7.24 7.60
N GLU A 99 10.32 -8.05 6.70
CA GLU A 99 11.02 -9.11 5.98
C GLU A 99 11.94 -9.95 6.89
N PRO A 100 11.41 -10.53 7.99
CA PRO A 100 12.22 -11.36 8.87
C PRO A 100 12.74 -12.62 8.16
N ASP A 101 12.15 -12.99 7.03
CA ASP A 101 12.57 -14.10 6.18
C ASP A 101 13.73 -13.74 5.23
N ASN A 102 14.15 -12.47 5.20
CA ASN A 102 15.21 -11.96 4.34
C ASN A 102 16.47 -11.63 5.15
N ILE A 103 17.63 -12.08 4.69
CA ILE A 103 18.92 -11.94 5.38
C ILE A 103 19.43 -10.49 5.42
N ASP A 104 19.02 -9.68 4.45
CA ASP A 104 19.43 -8.28 4.32
C ASP A 104 18.48 -7.31 5.06
N GLU A 105 17.41 -7.84 5.67
CA GLU A 105 16.39 -7.07 6.37
C GLU A 105 16.36 -7.46 7.87
N ALA A 106 15.19 -7.69 8.48
CA ALA A 106 15.14 -8.00 9.91
C ALA A 106 15.83 -9.31 10.27
N ASN A 107 15.90 -10.26 9.32
CA ASN A 107 16.65 -11.52 9.42
C ASN A 107 16.47 -12.22 10.77
N MET A 108 15.26 -12.72 11.01
CA MET A 108 14.87 -13.32 12.30
C MET A 108 14.45 -14.76 12.11
N LEU A 109 14.78 -15.61 13.08
CA LEU A 109 14.19 -16.96 13.12
C LEU A 109 12.71 -16.87 13.52
N PRO A 110 11.83 -17.73 12.97
CA PRO A 110 10.41 -17.74 13.34
C PRO A 110 10.17 -17.90 14.86
N GLU A 111 10.96 -18.74 15.53
CA GLU A 111 10.87 -18.98 16.98
C GLU A 111 11.31 -17.78 17.80
N GLU A 112 12.32 -17.04 17.33
CA GLU A 112 12.76 -15.80 17.97
C GLU A 112 11.67 -14.72 17.84
N ALA A 113 11.13 -14.55 16.64
CA ALA A 113 10.04 -13.61 16.38
C ALA A 113 8.80 -13.95 17.23
N ALA A 114 8.45 -15.24 17.38
CA ALA A 114 7.36 -15.69 18.24
C ALA A 114 7.60 -15.35 19.72
N SER A 115 8.83 -15.58 20.22
CA SER A 115 9.21 -15.24 21.59
C SER A 115 9.08 -13.74 21.87
N LEU A 116 9.64 -12.91 20.98
CA LEU A 116 9.56 -11.45 21.10
C LEU A 116 8.13 -10.93 20.95
N TRP A 117 7.33 -11.54 20.07
CA TRP A 117 5.92 -11.22 19.94
C TRP A 117 5.19 -11.41 21.28
N MET A 118 5.28 -12.61 21.87
CA MET A 118 4.60 -12.91 23.13
C MET A 118 5.06 -11.99 24.27
N GLN A 119 6.32 -11.61 24.28
CA GLN A 119 6.88 -10.75 25.32
C GLN A 119 6.46 -9.28 25.17
N PHE A 120 6.42 -8.74 23.95
CA PHE A 120 6.37 -7.30 23.72
C PHE A 120 5.18 -6.82 22.88
N LEU A 121 4.67 -7.64 21.96
CA LEU A 121 3.57 -7.26 21.06
C LEU A 121 2.22 -7.78 21.57
N GLU A 122 2.14 -9.02 22.04
CA GLU A 122 0.91 -9.61 22.56
C GLU A 122 0.26 -8.75 23.68
N PRO A 123 0.99 -8.16 24.63
CA PRO A 123 0.40 -7.29 25.65
C PRO A 123 -0.33 -6.07 25.08
N LEU A 124 0.04 -5.58 23.89
CA LEU A 124 -0.65 -4.48 23.22
C LEU A 124 -2.08 -4.86 22.83
N LYS A 125 -2.34 -6.14 22.54
CA LYS A 125 -3.69 -6.59 22.19
C LYS A 125 -4.70 -6.33 23.31
N SER A 126 -4.28 -6.50 24.56
CA SER A 126 -5.11 -6.23 25.74
C SER A 126 -5.53 -4.75 25.88
N GLN A 127 -4.82 -3.85 25.18
CA GLN A 127 -5.11 -2.41 25.13
C GLN A 127 -5.99 -2.05 23.93
N GLY A 128 -6.49 -3.03 23.17
CA GLY A 128 -7.33 -2.82 22.00
C GLY A 128 -6.57 -2.49 20.72
N ILE A 129 -5.24 -2.61 20.72
CA ILE A 129 -4.40 -2.37 19.54
C ILE A 129 -4.57 -3.52 18.55
N ARG A 130 -4.73 -3.20 17.26
CA ARG A 130 -4.66 -4.18 16.18
C ARG A 130 -3.21 -4.52 15.85
N LEU A 131 -2.89 -5.80 15.81
CA LEU A 131 -1.52 -6.29 15.60
C LEU A 131 -1.37 -6.87 14.20
N GLY A 132 -0.57 -6.19 13.37
CA GLY A 132 -0.10 -6.75 12.10
C GLY A 132 0.98 -7.79 12.34
N GLY A 133 0.83 -8.96 11.72
CA GLY A 133 1.86 -9.99 11.73
C GLY A 133 3.17 -9.53 11.09
N PRO A 134 4.19 -10.41 11.09
CA PRO A 134 5.45 -10.14 10.38
C PRO A 134 5.22 -9.96 8.87
N ALA A 135 5.81 -8.92 8.28
CA ALA A 135 5.70 -8.61 6.86
C ALA A 135 6.71 -9.44 6.05
N VAL A 136 6.25 -10.51 5.41
CA VAL A 136 7.15 -11.40 4.66
C VAL A 136 7.29 -11.01 3.20
N THR A 137 8.43 -11.38 2.61
CA THR A 137 8.66 -11.21 1.17
C THR A 137 7.71 -12.07 0.31
N ALA A 138 7.63 -11.76 -0.99
CA ALA A 138 7.05 -12.66 -1.99
C ALA A 138 8.01 -13.79 -2.43
N ALA A 139 9.23 -13.85 -1.89
CA ALA A 139 10.20 -14.88 -2.25
C ALA A 139 9.77 -16.26 -1.72
N GLY A 140 10.45 -17.30 -2.19
CA GLY A 140 10.19 -18.68 -1.76
C GLY A 140 10.33 -18.91 -0.25
N SER A 141 11.04 -18.02 0.46
CA SER A 141 11.23 -18.04 1.92
C SER A 141 10.02 -17.54 2.71
N GLY A 142 9.25 -16.57 2.18
CA GLY A 142 8.27 -15.81 2.95
C GLY A 142 7.13 -16.66 3.51
N ARG A 143 6.41 -17.39 2.66
CA ARG A 143 5.28 -18.25 3.12
C ARG A 143 5.73 -19.39 4.05
N PRO A 144 6.83 -20.11 3.78
CA PRO A 144 7.37 -21.07 4.74
C PRO A 144 7.73 -20.44 6.08
N TRP A 145 8.39 -19.28 6.09
CA TRP A 145 8.74 -18.56 7.30
C TRP A 145 7.49 -18.22 8.12
N LEU A 146 6.46 -17.67 7.46
CA LEU A 146 5.20 -17.29 8.11
C LEU A 146 4.47 -18.51 8.69
N THR A 147 4.49 -19.64 7.98
CA THR A 147 3.93 -20.91 8.45
C THR A 147 4.63 -21.37 9.74
N SER A 148 5.95 -21.31 9.78
CA SER A 148 6.76 -21.68 10.95
C SER A 148 6.49 -20.73 12.13
N PHE A 149 6.39 -19.42 11.88
CA PHE A 149 6.09 -18.43 12.92
C PHE A 149 4.73 -18.67 13.56
N LEU A 150 3.69 -18.85 12.75
CA LEU A 150 2.33 -19.15 13.25
C LEU A 150 2.27 -20.47 14.01
N SER A 151 3.10 -21.45 13.63
CA SER A 151 3.21 -22.73 14.34
C SER A 151 3.95 -22.57 15.68
N ALA A 152 5.00 -21.76 15.72
CA ALA A 152 5.76 -21.46 16.94
C ALA A 152 4.98 -20.59 17.93
N CYS A 153 3.99 -19.82 17.46
CA CYS A 153 3.21 -18.92 18.28
C CYS A 153 1.71 -19.21 18.31
N SER A 154 1.33 -20.37 18.83
CA SER A 154 -0.07 -20.80 18.94
C SER A 154 -0.96 -19.89 19.81
N ASN A 155 -0.35 -19.09 20.69
CA ASN A 155 -1.04 -18.12 21.54
C ASN A 155 -0.90 -16.66 21.06
N CYS A 156 -0.26 -16.41 19.91
CA CYS A 156 -0.21 -15.07 19.33
C CYS A 156 -1.59 -14.65 18.82
N THR A 157 -1.97 -13.40 19.09
CA THR A 157 -3.13 -12.77 18.48
C THR A 157 -2.70 -11.87 17.33
N ILE A 158 -3.00 -12.28 16.10
CA ILE A 158 -2.71 -11.51 14.88
C ILE A 158 -4.03 -11.08 14.24
N ASP A 159 -4.16 -9.79 13.93
CA ASP A 159 -5.37 -9.21 13.33
C ASP A 159 -5.35 -9.21 11.81
N PHE A 160 -4.17 -9.12 11.20
CA PHE A 160 -3.96 -9.10 9.75
C PHE A 160 -2.52 -9.52 9.41
N LEU A 161 -2.29 -9.92 8.16
CA LEU A 161 -0.98 -10.29 7.66
C LEU A 161 -0.47 -9.26 6.65
N PRO A 162 0.59 -8.51 6.99
CA PRO A 162 1.34 -7.73 6.03
C PRO A 162 2.08 -8.65 5.02
N VAL A 163 2.10 -8.27 3.75
CA VAL A 163 2.87 -8.95 2.70
C VAL A 163 3.49 -7.95 1.74
N HIS A 164 4.66 -8.31 1.22
CA HIS A 164 5.39 -7.53 0.23
C HIS A 164 5.38 -8.21 -1.13
N TRP A 165 5.36 -7.43 -2.21
CA TRP A 165 5.52 -7.95 -3.55
C TRP A 165 6.28 -7.01 -4.47
N TYR A 166 7.38 -7.50 -5.04
CA TYR A 166 8.12 -6.83 -6.09
C TYR A 166 8.31 -7.80 -7.24
N GLY A 167 7.89 -7.41 -8.42
CA GLY A 167 7.99 -8.27 -9.60
C GLY A 167 7.34 -7.65 -10.82
N THR A 168 7.06 -8.49 -11.80
CA THR A 168 6.49 -8.06 -13.08
C THR A 168 5.16 -8.73 -13.38
N GLY A 169 4.18 -7.95 -13.83
CA GLY A 169 2.90 -8.40 -14.34
C GLY A 169 1.80 -8.52 -13.29
N PHE A 170 0.60 -8.07 -13.67
CA PHE A 170 -0.58 -8.08 -12.81
C PHE A 170 -0.99 -9.50 -12.39
N GLU A 171 -0.90 -10.46 -13.30
CA GLU A 171 -1.28 -11.85 -13.05
C GLU A 171 -0.43 -12.49 -11.97
N GLY A 172 0.88 -12.21 -11.94
CA GLY A 172 1.80 -12.70 -10.92
C GLY A 172 1.47 -12.14 -9.53
N PHE A 173 1.18 -10.84 -9.46
CA PHE A 173 0.74 -10.19 -8.22
C PHE A 173 -0.60 -10.75 -7.71
N ALA A 174 -1.60 -10.86 -8.59
CA ALA A 174 -2.92 -11.38 -8.23
C ALA A 174 -2.85 -12.85 -7.77
N ALA A 175 -2.06 -13.68 -8.46
CA ALA A 175 -1.83 -15.07 -8.08
C ALA A 175 -1.13 -15.17 -6.72
N TYR A 176 -0.09 -14.37 -6.47
CA TYR A 176 0.60 -14.34 -5.18
C TYR A 176 -0.34 -14.01 -4.01
N LEU A 177 -1.14 -12.95 -4.13
CA LEU A 177 -2.10 -12.58 -3.08
C LEU A 177 -3.16 -13.67 -2.87
N GLY A 178 -3.65 -14.26 -3.96
CA GLY A 178 -4.58 -15.39 -3.90
C GLY A 178 -3.98 -16.59 -3.16
N ASP A 179 -2.74 -16.95 -3.45
CA ASP A 179 -2.04 -18.04 -2.79
C ASP A 179 -1.84 -17.79 -1.29
N VAL A 180 -1.39 -16.59 -0.91
CA VAL A 180 -1.20 -16.23 0.50
C VAL A 180 -2.54 -16.28 1.23
N HIS A 181 -3.60 -15.69 0.66
CA HIS A 181 -4.92 -15.69 1.29
C HIS A 181 -5.48 -17.12 1.41
N ASN A 182 -5.29 -17.97 0.40
CA ASN A 182 -5.70 -19.38 0.45
C ASN A 182 -4.95 -20.18 1.51
N ALA A 183 -3.65 -19.90 1.72
CA ALA A 183 -2.86 -20.55 2.76
C ALA A 183 -3.23 -20.06 4.17
N PHE A 184 -3.65 -18.80 4.30
CA PHE A 184 -3.93 -18.15 5.58
C PHE A 184 -5.31 -17.45 5.60
N PRO A 185 -6.43 -18.17 5.33
CA PRO A 185 -7.72 -17.55 5.03
C PRO A 185 -8.40 -16.87 6.23
N LYS A 186 -7.88 -17.11 7.44
CA LYS A 186 -8.34 -16.48 8.68
C LYS A 186 -7.98 -14.99 8.74
N TYR A 187 -6.91 -14.58 8.06
CA TYR A 187 -6.35 -13.25 8.22
C TYR A 187 -6.63 -12.40 6.97
N PRO A 188 -7.17 -11.17 7.13
CA PRO A 188 -7.12 -10.20 6.07
C PRO A 188 -5.67 -9.82 5.77
N LEU A 189 -5.39 -9.42 4.53
CA LEU A 189 -4.07 -9.00 4.10
C LEU A 189 -3.94 -7.47 4.13
N TRP A 190 -2.75 -7.01 4.50
CA TRP A 190 -2.26 -5.67 4.21
C TRP A 190 -1.11 -5.79 3.22
N VAL A 191 -1.20 -5.17 2.04
CA VAL A 191 -0.09 -5.15 1.08
C VAL A 191 0.78 -3.95 1.40
N THR A 192 1.65 -4.06 2.41
CA THR A 192 2.40 -2.92 2.96
C THR A 192 3.49 -2.40 2.05
N GLU A 193 3.94 -3.22 1.10
CA GLU A 193 4.81 -2.82 0.01
C GLU A 193 4.45 -3.57 -1.26
N TYR A 194 4.29 -2.84 -2.36
CA TYR A 194 4.30 -3.46 -3.67
C TYR A 194 4.71 -2.49 -4.78
N ALA A 195 5.41 -3.01 -5.80
CA ALA A 195 5.75 -2.25 -7.00
C ALA A 195 5.98 -3.17 -8.22
N GLU A 196 5.74 -2.61 -9.41
CA GLU A 196 6.12 -3.20 -10.70
C GLU A 196 7.58 -2.86 -11.00
N THR A 197 8.43 -3.87 -11.15
CA THR A 197 9.88 -3.72 -11.31
C THR A 197 10.35 -3.69 -12.77
N SER A 198 9.42 -3.71 -13.73
CA SER A 198 9.74 -3.51 -15.15
C SER A 198 10.46 -2.19 -15.39
N ASN A 199 11.34 -2.18 -16.39
CA ASN A 199 12.02 -0.97 -16.87
C ASN A 199 11.20 -0.18 -17.90
N ASN A 200 9.91 -0.50 -18.02
CA ASN A 200 8.98 0.14 -18.94
C ASN A 200 7.91 0.92 -18.17
N ASP A 201 7.99 2.25 -18.21
CA ASP A 201 7.03 3.16 -17.56
C ASP A 201 5.57 2.83 -17.88
N THR A 202 5.30 2.36 -19.10
CA THR A 202 3.94 1.98 -19.53
C THR A 202 3.46 0.72 -18.82
N GLU A 203 4.34 -0.26 -18.60
CA GLU A 203 4.01 -1.48 -17.84
C GLU A 203 3.78 -1.14 -16.37
N VAL A 204 4.63 -0.30 -15.77
CA VAL A 204 4.47 0.18 -14.39
C VAL A 204 3.14 0.91 -14.19
N LEU A 205 2.81 1.84 -15.10
CA LEU A 205 1.55 2.60 -15.03
C LEU A 205 0.32 1.70 -15.21
N ASN A 206 0.39 0.74 -16.14
CA ASN A 206 -0.69 -0.23 -16.36
C ASN A 206 -0.88 -1.17 -15.18
N PHE A 207 0.21 -1.62 -14.57
CA PHE A 207 0.17 -2.45 -13.38
C PHE A 207 -0.46 -1.68 -12.20
N MET A 208 -0.04 -0.44 -11.96
CA MET A 208 -0.64 0.40 -10.91
C MET A 208 -2.15 0.57 -11.15
N ASN A 209 -2.56 0.92 -12.38
CA ASN A 209 -3.98 1.09 -12.70
C ASN A 209 -4.81 -0.18 -12.44
N GLN A 210 -4.31 -1.35 -12.83
CA GLN A 210 -4.99 -2.63 -12.61
C GLN A 210 -5.05 -3.00 -11.12
N THR A 211 -3.93 -2.87 -10.40
CA THR A 211 -3.85 -3.23 -8.98
C THR A 211 -4.70 -2.33 -8.10
N LEU A 212 -4.83 -1.04 -8.42
CA LEU A 212 -5.71 -0.12 -7.68
C LEU A 212 -7.17 -0.60 -7.69
N THR A 213 -7.73 -0.93 -8.85
CA THR A 213 -9.11 -1.46 -8.94
C THR A 213 -9.21 -2.82 -8.25
N PHE A 214 -8.22 -3.69 -8.46
CA PHE A 214 -8.21 -5.04 -7.90
C PHE A 214 -8.21 -5.01 -6.36
N LEU A 215 -7.25 -4.30 -5.75
CA LEU A 215 -7.11 -4.20 -4.29
C LEU A 215 -8.29 -3.48 -3.63
N ASP A 216 -8.85 -2.47 -4.28
CA ASP A 216 -10.07 -1.81 -3.81
C ASP A 216 -11.26 -2.80 -3.76
N GLY A 217 -11.36 -3.71 -4.73
CA GLY A 217 -12.44 -4.70 -4.85
C GLY A 217 -12.30 -5.98 -4.01
N LEU A 218 -11.16 -6.22 -3.35
CA LEU A 218 -10.96 -7.40 -2.51
C LEU A 218 -11.34 -7.14 -1.05
N ASP A 219 -12.38 -7.79 -0.54
CA ASP A 219 -12.85 -7.61 0.85
C ASP A 219 -11.84 -8.11 1.89
N TRP A 220 -11.01 -9.10 1.54
CA TRP A 220 -9.94 -9.62 2.39
C TRP A 220 -8.63 -8.84 2.29
N VAL A 221 -8.57 -7.77 1.47
CA VAL A 221 -7.48 -6.78 1.50
C VAL A 221 -7.97 -5.54 2.21
N GLU A 222 -7.44 -5.29 3.40
CA GLU A 222 -7.83 -4.14 4.21
C GLU A 222 -7.04 -2.87 3.87
N ARG A 223 -5.76 -3.00 3.52
CA ARG A 223 -4.88 -1.87 3.20
C ARG A 223 -3.81 -2.24 2.17
N TYR A 224 -3.33 -1.24 1.45
CA TYR A 224 -2.18 -1.38 0.55
C TYR A 224 -1.39 -0.07 0.44
N ALA A 225 -0.09 -0.18 0.21
CA ALA A 225 0.82 0.94 0.01
C ALA A 225 1.79 0.64 -1.15
N TRP A 226 1.72 1.45 -2.21
CA TRP A 226 2.69 1.39 -3.31
C TRP A 226 4.05 1.81 -2.80
N PHE A 227 5.08 1.02 -3.09
CA PHE A 227 6.45 1.40 -2.79
C PHE A 227 7.00 2.27 -3.90
N GLY A 228 7.29 3.53 -3.62
CA GLY A 228 7.71 4.47 -4.66
C GLY A 228 7.57 5.94 -4.35
N PHE A 229 7.16 6.36 -3.14
CA PHE A 229 6.97 7.79 -2.84
C PHE A 229 8.31 8.50 -2.55
N PHE A 230 9.22 8.48 -3.51
CA PHE A 230 10.54 9.09 -3.41
C PHE A 230 10.95 9.67 -4.77
N ARG A 231 11.94 10.57 -4.72
CA ARG A 231 12.56 11.15 -5.92
C ARG A 231 13.49 10.14 -6.59
N PRO A 232 13.73 10.25 -7.91
CA PRO A 232 14.62 9.34 -8.62
C PRO A 232 16.01 9.29 -7.99
N SER A 233 16.46 8.07 -7.68
CA SER A 233 17.82 7.79 -7.17
C SER A 233 18.67 7.00 -8.17
N SER A 234 18.02 6.35 -9.15
CA SER A 234 18.61 5.59 -10.23
C SER A 234 17.72 5.71 -11.47
N PRO A 235 18.28 5.79 -12.69
CA PRO A 235 17.50 5.73 -13.92
C PRO A 235 16.78 4.40 -14.13
N ASP A 236 17.18 3.33 -13.42
CA ASP A 236 16.61 1.99 -13.54
C ASP A 236 15.36 1.78 -12.65
N VAL A 237 14.97 2.78 -11.86
CA VAL A 237 13.79 2.72 -10.99
C VAL A 237 12.61 3.46 -11.63
N HIS A 238 11.67 2.70 -12.17
CA HIS A 238 10.51 3.23 -12.91
C HIS A 238 9.23 3.33 -12.06
N TYR A 239 9.22 2.75 -10.85
CA TYR A 239 8.08 2.78 -9.92
C TYR A 239 8.08 3.96 -8.96
N GLY A 240 9.01 4.91 -9.10
CA GLY A 240 9.00 6.16 -8.36
C GLY A 240 7.79 7.02 -8.71
N MET A 241 7.22 7.71 -7.73
CA MET A 241 6.02 8.57 -7.87
C MET A 241 6.36 10.06 -7.94
N LEU A 242 7.60 10.44 -7.62
CA LEU A 242 8.06 11.82 -7.64
C LEU A 242 9.04 12.05 -8.79
N ARG A 243 9.06 13.27 -9.30
CA ARG A 243 10.10 13.80 -10.18
C ARG A 243 11.26 14.33 -9.32
N ASP A 244 12.35 14.73 -9.96
CA ASP A 244 13.53 15.30 -9.28
C ASP A 244 13.22 16.57 -8.47
N ASP A 245 12.19 17.31 -8.87
CA ASP A 245 11.69 18.51 -8.17
C ASP A 245 10.70 18.18 -7.05
N GLY A 246 10.44 16.90 -6.74
CA GLY A 246 9.50 16.49 -5.69
C GLY A 246 8.03 16.53 -6.10
N GLY A 247 7.70 17.01 -7.30
CA GLY A 247 6.33 16.96 -7.80
C GLY A 247 5.92 15.58 -8.29
N LEU A 248 4.61 15.32 -8.34
CA LEU A 248 4.07 14.03 -8.77
C LEU A 248 4.31 13.79 -10.26
N ASN A 249 4.83 12.62 -10.62
CA ASN A 249 4.80 12.18 -12.02
C ASN A 249 3.44 11.50 -12.33
N ALA A 250 3.28 10.92 -13.52
CA ALA A 250 2.02 10.27 -13.90
C ALA A 250 1.60 9.13 -12.95
N LEU A 251 2.55 8.37 -12.39
CA LEU A 251 2.29 7.34 -11.38
C LEU A 251 1.81 7.98 -10.07
N GLY A 252 2.51 9.00 -9.59
CA GLY A 252 2.12 9.72 -8.37
C GLY A 252 0.73 10.35 -8.49
N GLU A 253 0.43 10.98 -9.62
CA GLU A 253 -0.90 11.55 -9.87
C GLU A 253 -1.99 10.47 -9.88
N LEU A 254 -1.74 9.32 -10.52
CA LEU A 254 -2.65 8.18 -10.53
C LEU A 254 -2.87 7.60 -9.12
N TYR A 255 -1.80 7.34 -8.38
CA TYR A 255 -1.87 6.70 -7.07
C TYR A 255 -2.57 7.58 -6.03
N LEU A 256 -2.21 8.87 -5.99
CA LEU A 256 -2.78 9.82 -5.03
C LEU A 256 -4.17 10.31 -5.47
N GLY A 257 -4.53 10.19 -6.75
CA GLY A 257 -5.76 10.75 -7.31
C GLY A 257 -5.78 12.28 -7.35
N ALA A 258 -4.61 12.92 -7.26
CA ALA A 258 -4.45 14.37 -7.14
C ALA A 258 -3.22 14.85 -7.91
N LYS A 259 -3.15 16.15 -8.21
CA LYS A 259 -2.04 16.73 -8.98
C LYS A 259 -0.94 17.26 -8.08
N THR A 260 0.17 17.65 -8.68
CA THR A 260 1.28 18.31 -7.95
C THR A 260 0.80 19.60 -7.28
N VAL A 261 1.06 19.73 -5.97
CA VAL A 261 0.89 20.99 -5.20
C VAL A 261 2.20 21.46 -4.57
N HIS A 262 3.20 20.59 -4.48
CA HIS A 262 4.51 20.91 -3.94
C HIS A 262 5.63 20.47 -4.90
N THR A 263 6.57 21.37 -5.14
CA THR A 263 7.90 21.08 -5.70
C THR A 263 8.97 21.86 -4.93
N GLU A 264 10.14 21.27 -4.77
CA GLU A 264 11.33 21.84 -4.16
C GLU A 264 12.56 21.28 -4.87
N ASN A 265 13.47 22.09 -5.38
CA ASN A 265 14.68 21.56 -6.01
C ASN A 265 15.67 21.08 -4.93
N ALA A 266 16.14 19.84 -5.02
CA ALA A 266 17.06 19.26 -4.03
C ALA A 266 18.46 19.91 -4.03
N THR A 267 18.82 20.65 -5.09
CA THR A 267 20.07 21.42 -5.16
C THR A 267 19.77 22.89 -5.44
N SER A 268 20.52 23.79 -4.81
CA SER A 268 20.45 25.25 -5.00
C SER A 268 21.04 25.72 -6.34
N ALA A 269 21.33 24.80 -7.26
CA ALA A 269 21.74 25.14 -8.62
C ALA A 269 20.50 25.62 -9.41
N PRO A 270 20.54 26.83 -10.00
CA PRO A 270 19.41 27.34 -10.76
C PRO A 270 19.23 26.53 -12.05
N THR A 271 18.36 25.53 -12.02
CA THR A 271 17.83 24.94 -13.26
C THR A 271 16.82 25.95 -13.83
N THR A 272 17.16 26.54 -14.97
CA THR A 272 16.39 27.60 -15.64
C THR A 272 15.01 27.16 -16.17
N THR A 273 14.56 25.95 -15.84
CA THR A 273 13.37 25.30 -16.41
C THR A 273 12.35 24.85 -15.37
N LEU A 274 12.67 24.85 -14.07
CA LEU A 274 11.76 24.36 -13.02
C LEU A 274 11.56 25.44 -11.95
N ASN A 275 10.42 26.12 -12.03
CA ASN A 275 10.00 27.03 -10.97
C ASN A 275 9.56 26.19 -9.75
N THR A 276 10.07 26.52 -8.57
CA THR A 276 9.53 26.01 -7.30
C THR A 276 8.06 26.40 -7.19
N VAL A 277 7.19 25.41 -7.03
CA VAL A 277 5.75 25.59 -6.81
C VAL A 277 5.46 25.15 -5.39
N ASN A 278 5.19 26.10 -4.51
CA ASN A 278 4.48 25.83 -3.27
C ASN A 278 3.02 26.26 -3.46
N GLY A 279 2.29 25.43 -4.19
CA GLY A 279 0.89 25.69 -4.53
C GLY A 279 0.03 25.53 -3.29
N ALA A 280 -0.91 26.47 -3.09
CA ALA A 280 -1.96 26.25 -2.11
C ALA A 280 -2.79 25.02 -2.51
N ASP A 281 -3.17 24.21 -1.53
CA ASP A 281 -4.12 23.11 -1.72
C ASP A 281 -5.35 23.63 -2.47
N ASN A 282 -5.59 23.08 -3.66
CA ASN A 282 -6.67 23.51 -4.51
C ASN A 282 -7.78 22.45 -4.51
N PRO A 283 -8.84 22.60 -3.69
CA PRO A 283 -9.93 21.63 -3.64
C PRO A 283 -10.72 21.56 -4.95
N THR A 284 -10.58 22.57 -5.82
CA THR A 284 -11.26 22.62 -7.13
C THR A 284 -10.44 22.01 -8.27
N GLN A 285 -9.21 21.57 -8.01
CA GLN A 285 -8.43 20.86 -9.03
C GLN A 285 -9.19 19.60 -9.43
N LEU A 286 -9.38 19.39 -10.74
CA LEU A 286 -9.93 18.12 -11.20
C LEU A 286 -9.00 17.01 -10.71
N PRO A 287 -9.56 15.88 -10.21
CA PRO A 287 -8.74 14.74 -9.86
C PRO A 287 -7.90 14.35 -11.07
N ALA A 288 -6.75 13.73 -10.83
CA ALA A 288 -6.00 13.09 -11.89
C ALA A 288 -6.81 11.88 -12.40
N THR A 289 -7.85 12.14 -13.19
CA THR A 289 -8.71 11.10 -13.76
C THR A 289 -8.20 10.73 -15.14
N THR A 290 -7.68 9.51 -15.27
CA THR A 290 -7.93 8.65 -16.44
C THR A 290 -8.07 7.20 -16.00
N TRP A 291 -9.21 6.86 -15.39
CA TRP A 291 -9.75 5.50 -15.37
C TRP A 291 -10.40 5.19 -16.71
N ALA A 292 -9.60 5.08 -17.77
CA ALA A 292 -10.01 4.35 -18.96
C ALA A 292 -9.15 3.08 -19.01
N PRO A 293 -9.74 1.88 -19.15
CA PRO A 293 -8.94 0.72 -19.47
C PRO A 293 -8.20 1.05 -20.77
N LEU A 294 -6.86 1.00 -20.76
CA LEU A 294 -6.14 0.91 -22.02
C LEU A 294 -6.57 -0.42 -22.63
N ASN A 295 -7.44 -0.34 -23.65
CA ASN A 295 -7.89 -1.49 -24.41
C ASN A 295 -6.66 -2.10 -25.09
N GLY A 296 -6.09 -3.10 -24.43
CA GLY A 296 -4.97 -3.90 -24.90
C GLY A 296 -5.05 -5.26 -24.21
N SER A 297 -5.83 -6.16 -24.81
CA SER A 297 -5.90 -7.61 -24.53
C SER A 297 -6.37 -8.07 -23.15
N ALA A 298 -7.60 -7.76 -22.76
CA ALA A 298 -8.38 -8.67 -21.93
C ALA A 298 -9.02 -9.73 -22.85
N GLN A 299 -8.36 -10.89 -23.02
CA GLN A 299 -9.09 -12.06 -23.50
C GLN A 299 -10.12 -12.46 -22.43
N ARG A 300 -11.36 -12.60 -22.88
CA ARG A 300 -12.54 -12.97 -22.08
C ARG A 300 -12.27 -14.20 -21.20
N ALA A 301 -12.18 -14.01 -19.89
CA ALA A 301 -12.52 -15.05 -18.93
C ALA A 301 -14.03 -14.96 -18.66
N SER A 302 -14.85 -15.46 -19.59
CA SER A 302 -16.26 -15.75 -19.31
C SER A 302 -16.35 -17.17 -18.78
N GLY A 303 -16.53 -17.31 -17.46
CA GLY A 303 -16.75 -18.60 -16.81
C GLY A 303 -17.42 -18.39 -15.45
N SER A 304 -18.75 -18.40 -15.48
CA SER A 304 -19.63 -18.30 -14.31
C SER A 304 -19.33 -19.40 -13.28
N CYS A 305 -18.95 -19.04 -12.05
CA CYS A 305 -19.03 -19.93 -10.89
C CYS A 305 -20.26 -19.55 -10.07
N ALA A 306 -21.43 -19.98 -10.55
CA ALA A 306 -22.63 -20.11 -9.74
C ALA A 306 -22.55 -21.41 -8.93
N HIS A 307 -22.99 -21.31 -7.67
CA HIS A 307 -23.18 -22.41 -6.71
C HIS A 307 -23.77 -23.69 -7.30
N LEU A 308 -23.31 -24.85 -6.81
CA LEU A 308 -24.16 -26.01 -6.52
C LEU A 308 -23.45 -26.99 -5.57
N TRP A 309 -24.18 -27.38 -4.53
CA TRP A 309 -23.81 -28.35 -3.51
C TRP A 309 -23.94 -29.81 -3.99
N LEU A 310 -23.22 -30.70 -3.29
CA LEU A 310 -23.53 -32.12 -3.00
C LEU A 310 -23.57 -33.13 -4.17
N LEU A 311 -22.59 -34.04 -4.19
CA LEU A 311 -22.74 -35.50 -3.93
C LEU A 311 -21.45 -36.24 -4.30
N GLY A 312 -21.00 -37.13 -3.41
CA GLY A 312 -19.78 -37.91 -3.59
C GLY A 312 -19.94 -39.12 -4.50
N LEU A 313 -18.81 -39.66 -4.96
CA LEU A 313 -18.53 -41.10 -5.05
C LEU A 313 -17.07 -41.34 -5.46
N THR A 314 -16.49 -42.33 -4.79
CA THR A 314 -15.16 -42.93 -4.90
C THR A 314 -14.84 -43.55 -6.26
N PHE A 315 -13.56 -43.58 -6.66
CA PHE A 315 -12.72 -44.74 -7.09
C PHE A 315 -11.37 -44.19 -7.64
N VAL A 316 -10.24 -44.36 -6.94
CA VAL A 316 -9.17 -45.38 -7.09
C VAL A 316 -8.21 -45.21 -8.28
N SER A 317 -6.92 -45.19 -7.92
CA SER A 317 -5.70 -45.62 -8.63
C SER A 317 -5.02 -44.69 -9.64
N GLY A 318 -3.68 -44.61 -9.52
CA GLY A 318 -2.81 -44.23 -10.63
C GLY A 318 -1.51 -43.53 -10.22
N LEU A 319 -0.45 -44.32 -10.08
CA LEU A 319 0.96 -43.97 -9.90
C LEU A 319 1.55 -42.89 -10.85
N PHE A 320 2.80 -42.53 -10.53
CA PHE A 320 3.82 -41.70 -11.22
C PHE A 320 3.81 -40.21 -10.83
N GLY A 321 4.87 -39.58 -10.33
CA GLY A 321 6.30 -39.91 -10.32
C GLY A 321 7.10 -38.78 -10.97
N VAL A 322 7.86 -38.05 -10.15
CA VAL A 322 9.13 -37.34 -10.48
C VAL A 322 9.06 -35.94 -11.13
N ALA A 323 9.49 -34.96 -10.31
CA ALA A 323 10.39 -33.81 -10.54
C ALA A 323 10.50 -33.14 -11.92
N SER A 324 10.41 -31.81 -11.93
CA SER A 324 11.52 -30.92 -12.31
C SER A 324 11.24 -29.47 -11.90
N VAL A 325 12.23 -28.89 -11.22
CA VAL A 325 12.36 -27.47 -10.86
C VAL A 325 13.25 -26.83 -11.91
N THR A 326 12.85 -25.69 -12.48
CA THR A 326 13.76 -24.73 -13.10
C THR A 326 13.13 -23.33 -13.08
N TRP A 327 13.83 -22.44 -12.36
CA TRP A 327 13.75 -20.97 -12.27
C TRP A 327 12.46 -20.32 -11.77
#